data_AF-A0A9P6JVL2-F1
#
_entry.id   AF-A0A9P6JVL2-F1
#
_cell.length_a   1.000
_cell.length_b   1.000
_cell.length_c   1.000
_cell.angle_alpha   90.00
_cell.angle_beta   90.00
_cell.angle_gamma   90.00
#
_symmetry.space_group_name_H-M   'P 1'
#
loop_
_entity.id
_entity.type
_entity.pdbx_description
1 polymer ?
#
loop_
_entity_poly.entity_id
_entity_poly.type
_entity_poly.pdbx_seq_one_letter_code
_entity_poly.pdbx_strand_id
1 'polypeptide(L)'
;MAALRILASTRTNASRTFLRSSPMIYSNNWTTSLSYSTVPSTQPTNSEPPTNTTPLVDPLPDIKGRDGTTDWSRSYSGLSTKPFPKEVADVLLAPIEPDDVEMKPDGLIYLPEIKYRRILNKAFGPGGWGLAPRSETNVGPRIVSREYALVCFGRLVAIARGEQEYFDPSGVATATEACKSNALMRCCKDLGIASELWDPRFIREFKAKHCVELFVEHIPTKKKKKLWRRKDQPKFGYPYQEGN
;
A
#
# COMPACT_ATOMS: atom_id res chain seq x y z
N MET A 1 26.38 45.81 -39.56
CA MET A 1 25.04 45.99 -38.95
C MET A 1 24.36 44.62 -38.94
N ALA A 2 24.19 43.86 -37.86
CA ALA A 2 24.52 43.97 -36.45
C ALA A 2 24.68 42.53 -35.90
N ALA A 3 25.58 42.37 -34.92
CA ALA A 3 26.00 41.10 -34.35
C ALA A 3 24.97 40.52 -33.36
N LEU A 4 24.75 39.20 -33.41
CA LEU A 4 23.93 38.45 -32.48
C LEU A 4 24.79 38.05 -31.27
N ARG A 5 24.53 38.65 -30.10
CA ARG A 5 25.21 38.31 -28.83
C ARG A 5 24.55 37.11 -28.17
N ILE A 6 25.32 36.04 -27.98
CA ILE A 6 24.99 34.90 -27.12
C ILE A 6 25.32 35.30 -25.68
N LEU A 7 24.30 35.30 -24.80
CA LEU A 7 24.48 35.41 -23.35
C LEU A 7 24.53 34.00 -22.75
N ALA A 8 25.71 33.61 -22.24
CA ALA A 8 25.88 32.43 -21.43
C ALA A 8 25.28 32.68 -20.03
N SER A 9 24.29 31.86 -19.64
CA SER A 9 23.77 31.83 -18.28
C SER A 9 24.53 30.76 -17.49
N THR A 10 25.26 31.20 -16.47
CA THR A 10 25.93 30.38 -15.48
C THR A 10 24.89 29.66 -14.60
N ARG A 11 24.83 28.33 -14.68
CA ARG A 11 24.05 27.51 -13.74
C ARG A 11 24.85 27.31 -12.46
N THR A 12 24.38 27.91 -11.38
CA THR A 12 24.79 27.67 -10.00
C THR A 12 24.37 26.28 -9.54
N ASN A 13 25.31 25.52 -8.98
CA ASN A 13 25.09 24.22 -8.34
C ASN A 13 24.32 24.41 -7.02
N ALA A 14 23.07 23.95 -6.98
CA ALA A 14 22.33 23.78 -5.74
C ALA A 14 22.44 22.32 -5.27
N SER A 15 23.15 22.11 -4.16
CA SER A 15 23.33 20.84 -3.48
C SER A 15 21.98 20.23 -3.06
N ARG A 16 21.61 19.08 -3.64
CA ARG A 16 20.49 18.27 -3.16
C ARG A 16 20.91 17.50 -1.91
N THR A 17 20.42 17.93 -0.76
CA THR A 17 20.45 17.17 0.49
C THR A 17 19.50 15.97 0.38
N PHE A 18 20.07 14.77 0.29
CA PHE A 18 19.30 13.53 0.42
C PHE A 18 18.79 13.41 1.87
N LEU A 19 17.49 13.64 2.06
CA LEU A 19 16.82 13.43 3.34
C LEU A 19 16.48 11.96 3.53
N ARG A 20 16.75 11.54 4.76
CA ARG A 20 16.79 10.19 5.31
C ARG A 20 15.36 9.66 5.47
N SER A 21 14.95 8.69 4.65
CA SER A 21 13.75 7.88 4.92
C SER A 21 14.06 6.90 6.04
N SER A 22 13.42 7.05 7.20
CA SER A 22 13.43 6.05 8.27
C SER A 22 12.50 4.88 7.90
N PRO A 23 12.83 3.64 8.29
CA PRO A 23 12.05 2.46 7.93
C PRO A 23 10.77 2.35 8.78
N MET A 24 9.71 1.91 8.12
CA MET A 24 8.42 1.53 8.70
C MET A 24 8.60 0.20 9.43
N ILE A 25 8.62 0.22 10.76
CA ILE A 25 8.64 -1.00 11.58
C ILE A 25 7.21 -1.54 11.64
N TYR A 26 6.91 -2.60 10.90
CA TYR A 26 5.74 -3.43 11.19
C TYR A 26 6.13 -4.45 12.26
N SER A 27 5.74 -4.19 13.51
CA SER A 27 5.86 -5.15 14.60
C SER A 27 4.77 -6.21 14.46
N ASN A 28 5.16 -7.43 14.10
CA ASN A 28 4.33 -8.62 14.19
C ASN A 28 4.41 -9.18 15.61
N ASN A 29 3.45 -8.87 16.49
CA ASN A 29 3.26 -9.60 17.73
C ASN A 29 1.75 -9.79 17.98
N TRP A 30 1.22 -10.93 17.54
CA TRP A 30 -0.02 -11.49 18.06
C TRP A 30 0.36 -12.55 19.10
N THR A 31 0.43 -12.14 20.36
CA THR A 31 0.41 -13.06 21.51
C THR A 31 -0.95 -12.93 22.17
N THR A 32 -1.81 -13.92 21.90
CA THR A 32 -3.14 -14.07 22.50
C THR A 32 -2.98 -14.49 23.96
N SER A 33 -3.17 -13.57 24.91
CA SER A 33 -3.42 -13.93 26.32
C SER A 33 -4.94 -14.01 26.54
N LEU A 34 -5.48 -15.23 26.65
CA LEU A 34 -6.83 -15.43 27.18
C LEU A 34 -6.85 -15.03 28.66
N SER A 35 -7.50 -13.92 28.99
CA SER A 35 -7.96 -13.65 30.36
C SER A 35 -9.43 -14.05 30.46
N TYR A 36 -9.68 -15.19 31.11
CA TYR A 36 -11.02 -15.61 31.50
C TYR A 36 -11.50 -14.70 32.65
N SER A 37 -12.52 -13.88 32.42
CA SER A 37 -13.23 -13.18 33.49
C SER A 37 -14.48 -13.98 33.86
N THR A 38 -14.48 -14.49 35.09
CA THR A 38 -15.56 -15.24 35.72
C THR A 38 -16.70 -14.29 36.12
N VAL A 39 -17.92 -14.55 35.66
CA VAL A 39 -19.13 -13.83 36.11
C VAL A 39 -19.90 -14.74 37.10
N PRO A 40 -20.41 -14.24 38.25
CA PRO A 40 -21.09 -15.09 39.23
C PRO A 40 -22.48 -15.53 38.75
N SER A 41 -22.82 -16.78 39.11
CA SER A 41 -24.08 -17.46 38.84
C SER A 41 -25.20 -17.03 39.80
N THR A 42 -26.34 -16.61 39.27
CA THR A 42 -27.63 -16.57 39.98
C THR A 42 -28.71 -17.28 39.16
N GLN A 43 -29.41 -18.22 39.80
CA GLN A 43 -30.43 -19.11 39.26
C GLN A 43 -31.82 -18.43 39.13
N PRO A 44 -32.82 -19.07 38.48
CA PRO A 44 -33.71 -18.42 37.51
C PRO A 44 -35.06 -17.99 38.09
N THR A 45 -35.65 -16.96 37.48
CA THR A 45 -37.10 -16.71 37.54
C THR A 45 -37.67 -16.81 36.13
N ASN A 46 -38.70 -17.65 36.00
CA ASN A 46 -39.43 -17.96 34.78
C ASN A 46 -40.07 -16.71 34.15
N SER A 47 -39.77 -16.49 32.87
CA SER A 47 -40.65 -15.78 31.95
C SER A 47 -40.42 -16.32 30.54
N GLU A 48 -41.49 -16.79 29.90
CA GLU A 48 -41.51 -17.30 28.52
C GLU A 48 -40.94 -16.26 27.53
N PRO A 49 -40.10 -16.65 26.56
CA PRO A 49 -39.70 -15.74 25.50
C PRO A 49 -40.79 -15.69 24.41
N PRO A 50 -41.25 -14.51 23.98
CA PRO A 50 -42.05 -14.40 22.77
C PRO A 50 -41.20 -14.75 21.55
N THR A 51 -41.68 -15.70 20.77
CA THR A 51 -41.14 -16.12 19.48
C THR A 51 -41.17 -14.96 18.50
N ASN A 52 -40.06 -14.24 18.37
CA ASN A 52 -39.79 -13.39 17.20
C ASN A 52 -38.37 -13.67 16.72
N THR A 53 -38.23 -14.77 16.00
CA THR A 53 -37.04 -15.06 15.20
C THR A 53 -37.12 -14.23 13.91
N THR A 54 -36.76 -12.95 14.00
CA THR A 54 -36.35 -12.21 12.79
C THR A 54 -34.99 -12.77 12.38
N PRO A 55 -34.81 -13.28 11.15
CA PRO A 55 -33.51 -13.72 10.69
C PRO A 55 -32.59 -12.49 10.59
N LEU A 56 -31.52 -12.49 11.38
CA LEU A 56 -30.38 -11.58 11.27
C LEU A 56 -29.64 -11.86 9.97
N VAL A 57 -30.19 -11.38 8.86
CA VAL A 57 -29.47 -11.27 7.60
C VAL A 57 -29.81 -9.89 7.05
N ASP A 58 -29.28 -8.85 7.69
CA ASP A 58 -29.23 -7.55 7.03
C ASP A 58 -28.26 -7.71 5.85
N PRO A 59 -28.73 -7.62 4.59
CA PRO A 59 -27.81 -7.61 3.46
C PRO A 59 -26.88 -6.41 3.60
N LEU A 60 -25.62 -6.61 3.18
CA LEU A 60 -24.62 -5.54 3.08
C LEU A 60 -25.25 -4.26 2.51
N PRO A 61 -25.02 -3.09 3.13
CA PRO A 61 -25.79 -1.89 2.79
C PRO A 61 -25.50 -1.47 1.34
N ASP A 62 -26.49 -1.60 0.46
CA ASP A 62 -26.50 -1.06 -0.89
C ASP A 62 -27.13 0.33 -0.88
N ILE A 63 -26.37 1.31 -0.38
CA ILE A 63 -26.84 2.69 -0.26
C ILE A 63 -26.76 3.34 -1.64
N LYS A 64 -27.93 3.67 -2.19
CA LYS A 64 -28.06 4.49 -3.40
C LYS A 64 -27.99 5.98 -3.01
N GLY A 65 -27.21 6.75 -3.77
CA GLY A 65 -27.21 8.20 -3.77
C GLY A 65 -28.56 8.77 -4.18
N ARG A 66 -28.73 10.09 -3.98
CA ARG A 66 -29.99 10.80 -4.24
C ARG A 66 -30.45 10.74 -5.71
N ASP A 67 -29.54 10.42 -6.62
CA ASP A 67 -29.75 10.25 -8.06
C ASP A 67 -29.94 8.78 -8.48
N GLY A 68 -29.97 7.84 -7.53
CA GLY A 68 -30.07 6.42 -7.78
C GLY A 68 -28.74 5.72 -8.12
N THR A 69 -27.61 6.45 -8.16
CA THR A 69 -26.28 5.89 -8.36
C THR A 69 -25.74 5.29 -7.06
N THR A 70 -24.78 4.36 -7.10
CA THR A 70 -24.22 3.77 -5.88
C THR A 70 -23.35 4.76 -5.11
N ASP A 71 -23.65 5.00 -3.84
CA ASP A 71 -22.79 5.81 -2.96
C ASP A 71 -21.61 4.97 -2.47
N TRP A 72 -20.50 5.04 -3.21
CA TRP A 72 -19.28 4.31 -2.89
C TRP A 72 -18.61 4.70 -1.57
N SER A 73 -18.99 5.82 -0.94
CA SER A 73 -18.44 6.20 0.36
C SER A 73 -18.88 5.26 1.49
N ARG A 74 -20.02 4.58 1.31
CA ARG A 74 -20.63 3.71 2.34
C ARG A 74 -21.07 2.35 1.81
N SER A 75 -21.40 2.25 0.53
CA SER A 75 -21.97 1.04 -0.07
C SER A 75 -20.99 -0.13 -0.12
N TYR A 76 -21.57 -1.33 -0.11
CA TYR A 76 -20.88 -2.61 -0.34
C TYR A 76 -21.36 -3.31 -1.61
N SER A 77 -21.96 -2.55 -2.53
CA SER A 77 -22.55 -3.06 -3.78
C SER A 77 -21.59 -3.95 -4.57
N GLY A 78 -22.08 -5.11 -4.99
CA GLY A 78 -21.34 -6.07 -5.82
C GLY A 78 -20.27 -6.90 -5.10
N LEU A 79 -19.97 -6.63 -3.82
CA LEU A 79 -18.96 -7.39 -3.07
C LEU A 79 -19.33 -8.88 -2.99
N SER A 80 -18.38 -9.75 -3.33
CA SER A 80 -18.54 -11.22 -3.28
C SER A 80 -19.74 -11.79 -4.07
N THR A 81 -20.34 -11.03 -4.98
CA THR A 81 -21.50 -11.49 -5.76
C THR A 81 -21.15 -12.53 -6.82
N LYS A 82 -19.97 -12.41 -7.45
CA LYS A 82 -19.46 -13.36 -8.46
C LYS A 82 -17.94 -13.23 -8.65
N PRO A 83 -17.23 -14.26 -9.15
CA PRO A 83 -15.85 -14.12 -9.58
C PRO A 83 -15.72 -13.19 -10.81
N PHE A 84 -14.51 -12.69 -11.07
CA PHE A 84 -14.20 -12.03 -12.34
C PHE A 84 -14.06 -13.09 -13.46
N PRO A 85 -14.23 -12.69 -14.73
CA PRO A 85 -13.97 -13.58 -15.87
C PRO A 85 -12.55 -14.16 -15.84
N LYS A 86 -12.38 -15.33 -16.46
CA LYS A 86 -11.11 -16.07 -16.39
C LYS A 86 -9.94 -15.26 -16.94
N GLU A 87 -10.14 -14.55 -18.04
CA GLU A 87 -9.15 -13.69 -18.68
C GLU A 87 -8.65 -12.56 -17.77
N VAL A 88 -9.53 -12.04 -16.91
CA VAL A 88 -9.18 -11.04 -15.89
C VAL A 88 -8.39 -11.71 -14.77
N ALA A 89 -8.88 -12.85 -14.27
CA ALA A 89 -8.22 -13.60 -13.20
C ALA A 89 -6.81 -14.04 -13.61
N ASP A 90 -6.62 -14.52 -14.85
CA ASP A 90 -5.32 -14.91 -15.40
C ASP A 90 -4.32 -13.73 -15.39
N VAL A 91 -4.77 -12.50 -15.64
CA VAL A 91 -3.91 -11.30 -15.56
C VAL A 91 -3.60 -10.93 -14.11
N LEU A 92 -4.59 -10.96 -13.22
CA LEU A 92 -4.43 -10.56 -11.82
C LEU A 92 -3.52 -11.51 -11.02
N LEU A 93 -3.59 -12.80 -11.34
CA LEU A 93 -2.84 -13.87 -10.69
C LEU A 93 -1.52 -14.22 -11.40
N ALA A 94 -1.18 -13.49 -12.47
CA ALA A 94 0.08 -13.69 -13.17
C ALA A 94 1.27 -13.45 -12.24
N PRO A 95 2.33 -14.30 -12.31
CA PRO A 95 3.57 -14.07 -11.58
C PRO A 95 4.18 -12.71 -11.91
N ILE A 96 4.81 -12.08 -10.93
CA ILE A 96 5.53 -10.82 -11.09
C ILE A 96 6.88 -11.08 -11.74
N GLU A 97 7.22 -10.26 -12.73
CA GLU A 97 8.55 -10.25 -13.33
C GLU A 97 9.60 -9.88 -12.28
N PRO A 98 10.64 -10.72 -12.04
CA PRO A 98 11.63 -10.45 -10.99
C PRO A 98 12.35 -9.11 -11.12
N ASP A 99 12.48 -8.58 -12.35
CA ASP A 99 13.11 -7.29 -12.63
C ASP A 99 12.24 -6.09 -12.26
N ASP A 100 10.95 -6.32 -12.02
CA ASP A 100 10.02 -5.28 -11.57
C ASP A 100 10.00 -5.14 -10.04
N VAL A 101 10.57 -6.09 -9.31
CA VAL A 101 10.58 -6.10 -7.84
C VAL A 101 11.74 -5.26 -7.32
N GLU A 102 11.44 -4.17 -6.63
CA GLU A 102 12.44 -3.31 -6.02
C GLU A 102 12.78 -3.75 -4.59
N MET A 103 13.91 -3.26 -4.08
CA MET A 103 14.32 -3.52 -2.70
C MET A 103 14.77 -2.25 -1.99
N LYS A 104 14.31 -2.08 -0.76
CA LYS A 104 14.77 -1.03 0.15
C LYS A 104 16.07 -1.43 0.86
N PRO A 105 16.87 -0.45 1.34
CA PRO A 105 18.12 -0.74 2.06
C PRO A 105 17.97 -1.57 3.34
N ASP A 106 16.77 -1.61 3.93
CA ASP A 106 16.42 -2.45 5.09
C ASP A 106 16.13 -3.92 4.71
N GLY A 107 16.11 -4.23 3.42
CA GLY A 107 15.83 -5.56 2.89
C GLY A 107 14.35 -5.82 2.61
N LEU A 108 13.46 -4.84 2.73
CA LEU A 108 12.07 -5.00 2.30
C LEU A 108 12.00 -4.99 0.76
N ILE A 109 11.45 -6.04 0.17
CA ILE A 109 11.14 -6.08 -1.26
C ILE A 109 9.74 -5.55 -1.51
N TYR A 110 9.53 -4.86 -2.63
CA TYR A 110 8.24 -4.29 -2.98
C TYR A 110 8.07 -4.18 -4.50
N LEU A 111 6.83 -4.24 -4.95
CA LEU A 111 6.48 -3.88 -6.33
C LEU A 111 6.18 -2.37 -6.40
N PRO A 112 6.79 -1.61 -7.32
CA PRO A 112 6.48 -0.19 -7.48
C PRO A 112 5.00 0.05 -7.83
N GLU A 113 4.41 1.12 -7.28
CA GLU A 113 3.00 1.48 -7.43
C GLU A 113 2.51 1.46 -8.90
N ILE A 114 3.33 1.97 -9.82
CA ILE A 114 2.99 2.02 -11.25
C ILE A 114 2.69 0.64 -11.83
N LYS A 115 3.31 -0.42 -11.32
CA LYS A 115 3.11 -1.78 -11.80
C LYS A 115 1.72 -2.31 -11.42
N TYR A 116 1.24 -2.02 -10.22
CA TYR A 116 -0.14 -2.32 -9.84
C TYR A 116 -1.15 -1.64 -10.78
N ARG A 117 -0.97 -0.35 -11.07
CA ARG A 117 -1.85 0.37 -12.01
C ARG A 117 -1.83 -0.22 -13.41
N ARG A 118 -0.66 -0.65 -13.90
CA ARG A 118 -0.52 -1.33 -15.20
C ARG A 118 -1.25 -2.67 -15.21
N ILE A 119 -1.15 -3.45 -14.14
CA ILE A 119 -1.87 -4.72 -14.00
C ILE A 119 -3.39 -4.46 -13.98
N LEU A 120 -3.87 -3.49 -13.22
CA LEU A 120 -5.29 -3.11 -13.21
C LEU A 120 -5.77 -2.63 -14.57
N ASN A 121 -5.00 -1.80 -15.28
CA ASN A 121 -5.33 -1.37 -16.64
C ASN A 121 -5.34 -2.53 -17.63
N LYS A 122 -4.44 -3.51 -17.49
CA LYS A 122 -4.41 -4.72 -18.33
C LYS A 122 -5.61 -5.63 -18.04
N ALA A 123 -5.98 -5.78 -16.76
CA ALA A 123 -7.05 -6.66 -16.31
C ALA A 123 -8.45 -6.09 -16.57
N PHE A 124 -8.66 -4.79 -16.28
CA PHE A 124 -9.98 -4.16 -16.30
C PHE A 124 -10.15 -3.11 -17.40
N GLY A 125 -9.06 -2.67 -18.03
CA GLY A 125 -9.07 -1.54 -18.96
C GLY A 125 -9.07 -0.17 -18.26
N PRO A 126 -8.54 0.88 -18.90
CA PRO A 126 -8.69 2.26 -18.41
C PRO A 126 -10.18 2.63 -18.24
N GLY A 127 -10.55 3.17 -17.09
CA GLY A 127 -11.94 3.47 -16.74
C GLY A 127 -12.74 2.29 -16.17
N GLY A 128 -12.22 1.05 -16.26
CA GLY A 128 -12.84 -0.15 -15.68
C GLY A 128 -12.60 -0.32 -14.17
N TRP A 129 -11.83 0.56 -13.54
CA TRP A 129 -11.54 0.52 -12.11
C TRP A 129 -11.30 1.92 -11.54
N GLY A 130 -11.45 2.07 -10.22
CA GLY A 130 -11.19 3.33 -9.52
C GLY A 130 -11.11 3.17 -8.00
N LEU A 131 -10.53 4.17 -7.34
CA LEU A 131 -10.55 4.30 -5.89
C LEU A 131 -11.58 5.36 -5.48
N ALA A 132 -12.58 4.94 -4.72
CA ALA A 132 -13.57 5.82 -4.10
C ALA A 132 -13.15 6.16 -2.67
N PRO A 133 -13.06 7.44 -2.28
CA PRO A 133 -12.81 7.79 -0.89
C PRO A 133 -14.02 7.44 -0.01
N ARG A 134 -13.76 6.86 1.17
CA ARG A 134 -14.80 6.46 2.14
C ARG A 134 -14.79 7.30 3.42
N SER A 135 -13.71 8.03 3.66
CA SER A 135 -13.61 8.97 4.79
C SER A 135 -13.18 10.35 4.31
N GLU A 136 -13.31 11.34 5.17
CA GLU A 136 -12.55 12.58 5.05
C GLU A 136 -11.05 12.28 5.15
N THR A 137 -10.24 13.17 4.58
CA THR A 137 -8.78 13.08 4.70
C THR A 137 -8.39 13.51 6.11
N ASN A 138 -7.80 12.59 6.88
CA ASN A 138 -7.20 12.92 8.17
C ASN A 138 -5.79 13.45 7.94
N VAL A 139 -5.56 14.73 8.28
CA VAL A 139 -4.25 15.38 8.21
C VAL A 139 -3.76 15.60 9.63
N GLY A 140 -2.92 14.69 10.12
CA GLY A 140 -2.22 14.84 11.39
C GLY A 140 -0.86 15.53 11.22
N PRO A 141 -0.15 15.92 12.29
CA PRO A 141 1.05 16.77 12.20
C PRO A 141 2.17 16.29 11.28
N ARG A 142 2.29 14.98 11.06
CA ARG A 142 3.32 14.35 10.21
C ARG A 142 2.79 13.20 9.35
N ILE A 143 1.47 13.05 9.24
CA ILE A 143 0.87 11.94 8.52
C ILE A 143 -0.47 12.33 7.90
N VAL A 144 -0.70 11.89 6.67
CA VAL A 144 -2.00 11.92 6.01
C VAL A 144 -2.55 10.50 5.98
N SER A 145 -3.82 10.32 6.35
CA SER A 145 -4.49 9.03 6.27
C SER A 145 -5.92 9.16 5.75
N ARG A 146 -6.36 8.20 4.95
CA ARG A 146 -7.72 8.15 4.41
C ARG A 146 -8.12 6.74 4.03
N GLU A 147 -9.39 6.40 4.22
CA GLU A 147 -9.97 5.14 3.74
C GLU A 147 -10.43 5.25 2.29
N TYR A 148 -10.13 4.21 1.50
CA TYR A 148 -10.55 4.10 0.11
C TYR A 148 -11.15 2.71 -0.16
N ALA A 149 -12.15 2.67 -1.05
CA ALA A 149 -12.65 1.47 -1.68
C ALA A 149 -12.08 1.33 -3.09
N LEU A 150 -11.54 0.16 -3.41
CA LEU A 150 -11.29 -0.24 -4.79
C LEU A 150 -12.58 -0.77 -5.41
N VAL A 151 -12.97 -0.17 -6.52
CA VAL A 151 -14.11 -0.56 -7.34
C VAL A 151 -13.59 -0.98 -8.70
N CYS A 152 -13.99 -2.15 -9.18
CA CYS A 152 -13.66 -2.66 -10.51
C CYS A 152 -14.96 -3.11 -11.19
N PHE A 153 -15.22 -2.72 -12.43
CA PHE A 153 -16.48 -3.02 -13.15
C PHE A 153 -17.75 -2.77 -12.32
N GLY A 154 -17.79 -1.66 -11.58
CA GLY A 154 -18.96 -1.28 -10.79
C GLY A 154 -19.27 -2.18 -9.59
N ARG A 155 -18.29 -2.95 -9.09
CA ARG A 155 -18.41 -3.72 -7.85
C ARG A 155 -17.31 -3.35 -6.87
N LEU A 156 -17.66 -3.30 -5.58
CA LEU A 156 -16.69 -3.20 -4.51
C LEU A 156 -15.79 -4.44 -4.53
N VAL A 157 -14.48 -4.21 -4.49
CA VAL A 157 -13.45 -5.25 -4.43
C VAL A 157 -12.84 -5.34 -3.05
N ALA A 158 -12.34 -4.22 -2.55
CA ALA A 158 -11.59 -4.15 -1.30
C ALA A 158 -11.70 -2.76 -0.68
N ILE A 159 -11.52 -2.68 0.63
CA ILE A 159 -11.43 -1.43 1.38
C ILE A 159 -10.11 -1.44 2.12
N ALA A 160 -9.35 -0.36 1.98
CA ALA A 160 -8.11 -0.19 2.72
C ALA A 160 -7.91 1.27 3.13
N ARG A 161 -7.31 1.45 4.30
CA ARG A 161 -6.76 2.74 4.71
C ARG A 161 -5.38 2.92 4.12
N GLY A 162 -5.20 4.02 3.41
CA GLY A 162 -3.88 4.48 2.98
C GLY A 162 -3.32 5.46 3.99
N GLU A 163 -2.00 5.53 4.08
CA GLU A 163 -1.31 6.49 4.91
C GLU A 163 0.01 6.93 4.28
N GLN A 164 0.43 8.16 4.59
CA GLN A 164 1.69 8.70 4.14
C GLN A 164 2.25 9.69 5.15
N GLU A 165 3.48 9.46 5.60
CA GLU A 165 4.21 10.42 6.42
C GLU A 165 4.71 11.60 5.59
N TYR A 166 4.74 12.77 6.21
CA TYR A 166 5.31 13.99 5.65
C TYR A 166 6.06 14.78 6.73
N PHE A 167 7.06 15.56 6.31
CA PHE A 167 7.95 16.28 7.23
C PHE A 167 7.74 17.80 7.20
N ASP A 168 7.22 18.32 6.09
CA ASP A 168 6.96 19.74 5.86
C ASP A 168 5.46 19.92 5.54
N PRO A 169 4.75 20.87 6.18
CA PRO A 169 3.34 21.16 5.89
C PRO A 169 3.04 21.46 4.41
N SER A 170 3.99 22.02 3.66
CA SER A 170 3.85 22.22 2.21
C SER A 170 3.76 20.90 1.43
N GLY A 171 4.19 19.79 2.03
CA GLY A 171 4.15 18.45 1.46
C GLY A 171 2.79 17.72 1.57
N VAL A 172 1.77 18.31 2.21
CA VAL A 172 0.47 17.65 2.44
C VAL A 172 -0.21 17.22 1.14
N ALA A 173 -0.11 18.01 0.07
CA ALA A 173 -0.69 17.66 -1.23
C ALA A 173 -0.05 16.38 -1.81
N THR A 174 1.28 16.32 -1.84
CA THR A 174 2.03 15.14 -2.27
C THR A 174 1.73 13.94 -1.36
N ALA A 175 1.64 14.17 -0.05
CA ALA A 175 1.31 13.12 0.92
C ALA A 175 -0.10 12.57 0.71
N THR A 176 -1.06 13.41 0.30
CA THR A 176 -2.43 12.98 -0.02
C THR A 176 -2.46 12.05 -1.23
N GLU A 177 -1.72 12.36 -2.30
CA GLU A 177 -1.60 11.48 -3.46
C GLU A 177 -0.91 10.16 -3.11
N ALA A 178 0.19 10.21 -2.36
CA ALA A 178 0.89 9.01 -1.91
C ALA A 178 0.04 8.15 -0.94
N CYS A 179 -0.77 8.76 -0.09
CA CYS A 179 -1.76 8.06 0.74
C CYS A 179 -2.77 7.28 -0.12
N LYS A 180 -3.29 7.88 -1.20
CA LYS A 180 -4.18 7.21 -2.15
C LYS A 180 -3.51 6.01 -2.83
N SER A 181 -2.27 6.19 -3.28
CA SER A 181 -1.46 5.13 -3.87
C SER A 181 -1.15 4.00 -2.90
N ASN A 182 -0.90 4.32 -1.64
CA ASN A 182 -0.69 3.33 -0.59
C ASN A 182 -1.94 2.46 -0.38
N ALA A 183 -3.14 3.06 -0.32
CA ALA A 183 -4.39 2.32 -0.25
C ALA A 183 -4.61 1.41 -1.47
N LEU A 184 -4.26 1.88 -2.67
CA LEU A 184 -4.39 1.11 -3.91
C LEU A 184 -3.66 -0.23 -3.81
N MET A 185 -2.38 -0.20 -3.42
CA MET A 185 -1.55 -1.40 -3.35
C MET A 185 -2.09 -2.40 -2.32
N ARG A 186 -2.62 -1.90 -1.20
CA ARG A 186 -3.26 -2.74 -0.16
C ARG A 186 -4.52 -3.42 -0.71
N CYS A 187 -5.40 -2.67 -1.38
CA CYS A 187 -6.59 -3.24 -2.03
C CYS A 187 -6.23 -4.27 -3.12
N CYS A 188 -5.14 -4.05 -3.86
CA CYS A 188 -4.72 -4.96 -4.93
C CYS A 188 -4.29 -6.34 -4.40
N LYS A 189 -3.93 -6.45 -3.13
CA LYS A 189 -3.61 -7.74 -2.51
C LYS A 189 -4.81 -8.69 -2.50
N ASP A 190 -6.01 -8.17 -2.26
CA ASP A 190 -7.25 -8.95 -2.24
C ASP A 190 -7.66 -9.45 -3.64
N LEU A 191 -7.11 -8.85 -4.71
CA LEU A 191 -7.21 -9.34 -6.08
C LEU A 191 -6.18 -10.42 -6.42
N GLY A 192 -5.23 -10.70 -5.52
CA GLY A 192 -4.12 -11.64 -5.73
C GLY A 192 -2.88 -11.05 -6.39
N ILE A 193 -2.89 -9.76 -6.75
CA ILE A 193 -1.75 -9.09 -7.41
C ILE A 193 -0.54 -9.08 -6.48
N ALA A 194 0.61 -9.53 -6.98
CA ALA A 194 1.89 -9.54 -6.27
C ALA A 194 1.85 -10.24 -4.90
N SER A 195 0.94 -11.21 -4.74
CA SER A 195 0.76 -11.96 -3.50
C SER A 195 2.03 -12.71 -3.08
N GLU A 196 2.86 -13.14 -4.02
CA GLU A 196 4.16 -13.79 -3.78
C GLU A 196 5.16 -12.91 -3.00
N LEU A 197 5.04 -11.58 -3.05
CA LEU A 197 5.92 -10.69 -2.26
C LEU A 197 5.68 -10.79 -0.75
N TRP A 198 4.63 -11.50 -0.34
CA TRP A 198 4.31 -11.80 1.05
C TRP A 198 4.61 -13.24 1.45
N ASP A 199 5.06 -14.09 0.52
CA ASP A 199 5.46 -15.46 0.81
C ASP A 199 6.92 -15.47 1.34
N PRO A 200 7.16 -15.92 2.59
CA PRO A 200 8.51 -16.04 3.13
C PRO A 200 9.46 -16.91 2.29
N ARG A 201 8.94 -17.87 1.52
CA ARG A 201 9.74 -18.70 0.61
C ARG A 201 10.21 -17.89 -0.59
N PHE A 202 9.29 -17.25 -1.30
CA PHE A 202 9.61 -16.33 -2.39
C PHE A 202 10.60 -15.25 -1.96
N ILE A 203 10.38 -14.58 -0.82
CA ILE A 203 11.26 -13.52 -0.32
C ILE A 203 12.70 -14.03 -0.15
N ARG A 204 12.87 -15.22 0.41
CA ARG A 204 14.20 -15.82 0.63
C ARG A 204 14.90 -16.15 -0.68
N GLU A 205 14.19 -16.80 -1.59
CA GLU A 205 14.71 -17.22 -2.90
C GLU A 205 15.05 -16.01 -3.78
N PHE A 206 14.14 -15.02 -3.82
CA PHE A 206 14.35 -13.76 -4.52
C PHE A 206 15.59 -13.03 -3.99
N LYS A 207 15.72 -12.90 -2.66
CA LYS A 207 16.90 -12.25 -2.05
C LYS A 207 18.19 -12.99 -2.38
N ALA A 208 18.20 -14.33 -2.29
CA ALA A 208 19.39 -15.11 -2.61
C ALA A 208 19.82 -14.92 -4.08
N LYS A 209 18.85 -14.90 -5.00
CA LYS A 209 19.10 -14.81 -6.44
C LYS A 209 19.41 -13.39 -6.91
N HIS A 210 18.65 -12.39 -6.48
CA HIS A 210 18.66 -11.03 -7.05
C HIS A 210 19.25 -9.95 -6.12
N CYS A 211 19.50 -10.25 -4.84
CA CYS A 211 19.91 -9.25 -3.86
C CYS A 211 21.25 -9.59 -3.21
N VAL A 212 21.85 -8.58 -2.58
CA VAL A 212 23.07 -8.74 -1.79
C VAL A 212 22.97 -7.92 -0.49
N GLU A 213 23.42 -8.52 0.61
CA GLU A 213 23.62 -7.85 1.90
C GLU A 213 25.11 -7.50 2.03
N LEU A 214 25.42 -6.23 2.27
CA LEU A 214 26.80 -5.72 2.33
C LEU A 214 26.98 -4.85 3.57
N PHE A 215 28.19 -4.87 4.13
CA PHE A 215 28.60 -3.86 5.09
C PHE A 215 28.90 -2.56 4.36
N VAL A 216 28.26 -1.48 4.78
CA VAL A 216 28.53 -0.13 4.32
C VAL A 216 29.05 0.73 5.45
N GLU A 217 29.92 1.67 5.12
CA GLU A 217 30.41 2.71 6.03
C GLU A 217 29.74 4.04 5.70
N HIS A 218 29.22 4.73 6.72
CA HIS A 218 28.75 6.11 6.58
C HIS A 218 29.94 7.06 6.59
N ILE A 219 30.25 7.70 5.46
CA ILE A 219 31.51 8.43 5.22
C ILE A 219 31.76 9.51 6.31
N PRO A 220 30.79 10.37 6.67
CA PRO A 220 31.01 11.40 7.70
C PRO A 220 31.18 10.86 9.13
N THR A 221 30.52 9.75 9.49
CA THR A 221 30.46 9.29 10.90
C THR A 221 31.27 8.04 11.16
N LYS A 222 31.83 7.42 10.11
CA LYS A 222 32.60 6.17 10.16
C LYS A 222 31.83 4.98 10.74
N LYS A 223 30.51 5.10 10.90
CA LYS A 223 29.65 4.03 11.41
C LYS A 223 29.41 2.98 10.31
N LYS A 224 29.67 1.72 10.63
CA LYS A 224 29.39 0.59 9.75
C LYS A 224 28.01 0.01 10.05
N LYS A 225 27.28 -0.40 9.02
CA LYS A 225 26.02 -1.16 9.14
C LYS A 225 25.83 -2.07 7.93
N LYS A 226 24.99 -3.09 8.08
CA LYS A 226 24.55 -3.91 6.95
C LYS A 226 23.40 -3.23 6.22
N LEU A 227 23.47 -3.18 4.89
CA LEU A 227 22.38 -2.74 4.03
C LEU A 227 22.18 -3.74 2.89
N TRP A 228 20.95 -3.77 2.39
CA TRP A 228 20.55 -4.58 1.25
C TRP A 228 20.50 -3.74 -0.03
N ARG A 229 20.96 -4.28 -1.16
CA ARG A 229 20.67 -3.71 -2.49
C ARG A 229 20.45 -4.81 -3.52
N ARG A 230 19.78 -4.50 -4.63
CA ARG A 230 19.74 -5.45 -5.75
C ARG A 230 21.14 -5.58 -6.36
N LYS A 231 21.41 -6.74 -6.96
CA LYS A 231 22.71 -7.03 -7.60
C LYS A 231 22.95 -6.17 -8.85
N ASP A 232 21.87 -5.84 -9.57
CA ASP A 232 21.86 -5.03 -10.79
C ASP A 232 21.81 -3.50 -10.53
N GLN A 233 21.51 -3.10 -9.29
CA GLN A 233 21.56 -1.69 -8.91
C GLN A 233 23.02 -1.21 -8.72
N PRO A 234 23.30 0.08 -9.01
CA PRO A 234 24.58 0.68 -8.70
C PRO A 234 24.96 0.50 -7.22
N LYS A 235 26.26 0.53 -6.96
CA LYS A 235 26.78 0.51 -5.59
C LYS A 235 26.23 1.69 -4.78
N PHE A 236 26.21 1.53 -3.45
CA PHE A 236 25.83 2.63 -2.56
C PHE A 236 26.71 3.86 -2.82
N GLY A 237 26.06 5.00 -3.09
CA GLY A 237 26.69 6.30 -3.17
C GLY A 237 26.63 7.06 -1.84
N TYR A 238 27.19 8.28 -1.84
CA TYR A 238 27.16 9.18 -0.69
C TYR A 238 25.74 9.27 -0.07
N PRO A 239 25.60 9.16 1.27
CA PRO A 239 26.65 9.21 2.28
C PRO A 239 27.28 7.87 2.65
N TYR A 240 26.95 6.78 1.94
CA TYR A 240 27.47 5.44 2.22
C TYR A 240 28.54 5.03 1.21
N GLN A 241 29.45 4.18 1.65
CA GLN A 241 30.43 3.51 0.80
C GLN A 241 30.42 2.01 1.13
N GLU A 242 30.39 1.16 0.11
CA GLU A 242 30.53 -0.29 0.29
C GLU A 242 31.93 -0.62 0.81
N GLY A 243 32.01 -1.43 1.88
CA GLY A 243 33.28 -1.99 2.31
C GLY A 243 33.83 -2.93 1.24
N ASN A 244 35.14 -2.88 1.02
CA ASN A 244 35.85 -3.88 0.21
C ASN A 244 35.70 -5.28 0.81
#